data_AF-A0A9P0Z0M4-F1
#
_entry.id   AF-A0A9P0Z0M4-F1
#
_cell.length_a   1.000
_cell.length_b   1.000
_cell.length_c   1.000
_cell.angle_alpha   90.00
_cell.angle_beta   90.00
_cell.angle_gamma   90.00
#
_symmetry.space_group_name_H-M   'P 1'
#
loop_
_entity.id
_entity.type
_entity.pdbx_description
1 polymer ?
#
loop_
_entity_poly.entity_id
_entity_poly.type
_entity_poly.pdbx_seq_one_letter_code
_entity_poly.pdbx_strand_id
1 'polypeptide(L)'
;MAFKEVVVKGRHFANRYKTTKWTICPCPMQAGNVECSYYVMRFMYDIISSKTNKNSITKMFSRDDKYTQADLDFVKGMWCKALLRYTSSVLK
;
A
#
# COMPACT_ATOMS: atom_id res chain seq x y z
N MET A 1 -3.65 -4.65 8.68
CA MET A 1 -3.51 -3.21 8.35
C MET A 1 -4.90 -2.55 8.29
N ALA A 2 -4.98 -1.23 8.44
CA ALA A 2 -6.24 -0.48 8.33
C ALA A 2 -6.08 0.67 7.32
N PHE A 3 -7.09 0.91 6.49
CA PHE A 3 -7.08 1.99 5.50
C PHE A 3 -8.12 3.06 5.82
N LYS A 4 -7.77 4.29 5.44
CA LYS A 4 -8.64 5.45 5.55
C LYS A 4 -9.49 5.59 4.30
N GLU A 5 -10.78 5.30 4.42
CA GLU A 5 -11.72 5.58 3.34
C GLU A 5 -12.26 7.01 3.47
N VAL A 6 -11.92 7.87 2.52
CA VAL A 6 -12.50 9.22 2.43
C VAL A 6 -13.78 9.14 1.61
N VAL A 7 -14.93 9.22 2.27
CA VAL A 7 -16.24 9.34 1.60
C VAL A 7 -16.40 10.78 1.13
N VAL A 8 -16.51 11.01 -0.18
CA VAL A 8 -16.80 12.34 -0.75
C VAL A 8 -18.25 12.33 -1.21
N LYS A 9 -19.16 12.92 -0.43
CA LYS A 9 -20.52 13.23 -0.90
C LYS A 9 -20.47 14.55 -1.68
N GLY A 10 -21.13 14.57 -2.85
CA GLY A 10 -21.06 15.66 -3.82
C GLY A 10 -21.54 17.02 -3.29
N ARG A 11 -20.97 18.06 -3.91
CA ARG A 11 -21.34 19.48 -3.92
C ARG A 11 -21.64 20.12 -2.56
N HIS A 12 -20.57 20.42 -1.83
CA HIS A 12 -20.28 21.78 -1.35
C HIS A 12 -18.85 21.78 -0.83
N PHE A 13 -18.02 22.68 -1.36
CA PHE A 13 -16.66 22.95 -0.89
C PHE A 13 -16.71 23.71 0.46
N ALA A 14 -17.56 23.25 1.37
CA ALA A 14 -17.68 23.79 2.71
C ALA A 14 -16.87 22.89 3.64
N ASN A 15 -15.98 23.53 4.38
CA ASN A 15 -14.95 23.02 5.27
C ASN A 15 -15.51 22.16 6.42
N ARG A 16 -16.11 21.01 6.10
CA ARG A 16 -16.64 20.04 7.05
C ARG A 16 -15.75 18.81 7.02
N TYR A 17 -15.11 18.53 8.14
CA TYR A 17 -14.36 17.30 8.42
C TYR A 17 -15.08 16.12 7.78
N LYS A 18 -14.52 15.59 6.68
CA LYS A 18 -15.07 14.42 6.01
C LYS A 18 -15.08 13.29 7.02
N THR A 19 -16.27 12.82 7.41
CA THR A 19 -16.42 11.68 8.32
C THR A 19 -15.60 10.52 7.78
N THR A 20 -14.56 10.18 8.54
CA THR A 20 -13.57 9.18 8.14
C THR A 20 -14.08 7.82 8.57
N LYS A 21 -14.25 6.90 7.62
CA LYS A 21 -14.52 5.50 7.92
C LYS A 21 -13.20 4.73 7.87
N TRP A 22 -12.84 4.14 9.01
CA TRP A 22 -11.75 3.19 9.08
C TRP A 22 -12.30 1.80 8.75
N THR A 23 -11.72 1.16 7.74
CA THR A 23 -12.11 -0.18 7.33
C THR A 23 -10.91 -1.10 7.50
N ILE A 24 -11.15 -2.26 8.15
CA ILE A 24 -10.15 -3.31 8.26
C ILE A 24 -10.03 -3.99 6.90
N CYS A 25 -8.82 -4.06 6.38
CA CYS A 25 -8.54 -4.78 5.14
C CYS A 25 -7.76 -6.06 5.47
N PRO A 26 -8.14 -7.22 4.90
CA PRO A 26 -7.25 -8.37 4.88
C PRO A 26 -5.92 -7.99 4.23
N CYS A 27 -4.83 -8.55 4.73
CA CYS A 27 -3.49 -8.32 4.18
C CYS A 27 -2.70 -9.63 4.22
N PRO A 28 -1.80 -9.86 3.26
CA PRO A 28 -0.96 -11.04 3.25
C PRO A 28 -0.16 -11.21 4.54
N MET A 29 -0.11 -12.44 5.06
CA MET A 29 0.53 -12.76 6.33
C MET A 29 2.00 -13.09 6.12
N GLN A 30 2.88 -12.37 6.82
CA GLN A 30 4.31 -12.67 6.83
C GLN A 30 4.58 -13.99 7.55
N ALA A 31 5.60 -14.72 7.08
CA ALA A 31 5.97 -16.01 7.66
C ALA A 31 6.97 -15.84 8.82
N GLY A 32 7.89 -14.87 8.69
CA GLY A 32 8.91 -14.53 9.66
C GLY A 32 8.63 -13.22 10.40
N ASN A 33 9.65 -12.73 11.11
CA ASN A 33 9.60 -11.53 11.94
C ASN A 33 10.44 -10.36 11.40
N VAL A 34 11.23 -10.56 10.34
CA VAL A 34 12.18 -9.56 9.81
C VAL A 34 11.71 -8.88 8.52
N GLU A 35 10.78 -9.48 7.79
CA GLU A 35 10.33 -8.96 6.48
C GLU A 35 9.14 -7.99 6.53
N CYS A 36 8.72 -7.56 7.73
CA CYS A 36 7.49 -6.80 7.91
C CYS A 36 7.43 -5.51 7.08
N SER A 37 8.56 -4.81 6.96
CA SER A 37 8.69 -3.61 6.14
C SER A 37 8.52 -3.90 4.65
N TYR A 38 9.08 -5.01 4.16
CA TYR A 38 8.94 -5.45 2.76
C TYR A 38 7.51 -5.86 2.43
N TYR A 39 6.81 -6.49 3.36
CA TYR A 39 5.38 -6.79 3.23
C TYR A 39 4.53 -5.53 3.09
N VAL A 40 4.77 -4.52 3.93
CA VAL A 40 4.07 -3.22 3.82
C VAL A 40 4.36 -2.56 2.47
N MET A 41 5.61 -2.54 2.03
CA MET A 41 5.98 -1.95 0.75
C MET A 41 5.32 -2.65 -0.44
N ARG A 42 5.29 -3.99 -0.44
CA ARG A 42 4.63 -4.77 -1.51
C ARG A 42 3.12 -4.57 -1.52
N PHE A 43 2.51 -4.59 -0.34
CA PHE A 43 1.08 -4.35 -0.19
C PHE A 43 0.65 -2.97 -0.71
N MET A 44 1.42 -1.93 -0.38
CA MET A 44 1.16 -0.58 -0.90
C MET A 44 1.35 -0.52 -2.42
N TYR A 45 2.37 -1.19 -2.96
CA TYR A 45 2.59 -1.28 -4.40
C TYR A 45 1.40 -1.93 -5.12
N ASP A 46 0.89 -3.05 -4.61
CA ASP A 46 -0.24 -3.77 -5.22
C ASP A 46 -1.52 -2.91 -5.21
N ILE A 47 -1.80 -2.21 -4.10
CA ILE A 47 -2.95 -1.29 -3.99
C ILE A 47 -2.86 -0.19 -5.05
N ILE A 48 -1.71 0.48 -5.16
CA ILE A 48 -1.51 1.57 -6.13
C ILE A 48 -1.59 1.04 -7.57
N SER A 49 -0.97 -0.11 -7.83
CA SER A 49 -0.85 -0.69 -9.18
C SER A 49 -2.17 -1.26 -9.70
N SER A 50 -3.03 -1.77 -8.81
CA SER A 50 -4.31 -2.38 -9.18
C SER A 50 -5.29 -1.41 -9.84
N LYS A 51 -5.09 -0.09 -9.73
CA LYS A 51 -6.01 0.98 -10.20
C LYS A 51 -7.47 0.74 -9.78
N THR A 52 -7.71 -0.04 -8.72
CA THR A 52 -9.03 -0.50 -8.35
C THR A 52 -9.84 0.60 -7.66
N ASN A 53 -11.15 0.61 -7.89
CA ASN A 53 -12.08 1.48 -7.16
C ASN A 53 -12.16 1.07 -5.69
N LYS A 54 -12.33 2.04 -4.77
CA LYS A 54 -12.30 1.90 -3.30
C LYS A 54 -13.00 0.66 -2.71
N ASN A 55 -14.11 0.22 -3.30
CA ASN A 55 -14.89 -0.93 -2.81
C ASN A 55 -14.23 -2.30 -3.10
N SER A 56 -13.09 -2.32 -3.79
CA SER A 56 -12.39 -3.53 -4.22
C SER A 56 -11.22 -3.93 -3.32
N ILE A 57 -10.62 -3.00 -2.57
CA ILE A 57 -9.37 -3.27 -1.81
C ILE A 57 -9.59 -4.35 -0.75
N THR A 58 -10.73 -4.31 -0.05
CA THR A 58 -11.08 -5.32 0.97
C THR A 58 -11.35 -6.71 0.38
N LYS A 59 -11.56 -6.82 -0.93
CA LYS A 59 -11.75 -8.08 -1.66
C LYS A 59 -10.49 -8.51 -2.41
N MET A 60 -9.47 -7.66 -2.45
CA MET A 60 -8.28 -7.87 -3.28
C MET A 60 -7.27 -8.82 -2.63
N PHE A 61 -7.37 -9.00 -1.31
CA PHE A 61 -6.46 -9.79 -0.51
C PHE A 61 -7.23 -10.71 0.43
N SER A 62 -6.64 -11.86 0.75
CA SER A 62 -7.03 -12.74 1.84
C SER A 62 -6.02 -12.66 2.98
N ARG A 63 -6.40 -13.14 4.17
CA ARG A 63 -5.46 -13.32 5.29
C ARG A 63 -4.50 -14.48 5.06
N ASP A 64 -4.90 -15.44 4.23
CA ASP A 64 -4.09 -16.63 3.92
C ASP A 64 -3.06 -16.38 2.82
N ASP A 65 -3.17 -15.23 2.13
CA ASP A 65 -2.20 -14.83 1.12
C ASP A 65 -0.82 -14.62 1.76
N LYS A 66 0.23 -14.97 1.02
CA LYS A 66 1.62 -14.75 1.42
C LYS A 66 2.40 -14.20 0.25
N TYR A 67 3.31 -13.29 0.53
CA TYR A 67 4.27 -12.86 -0.47
C TYR A 67 5.41 -13.84 -0.56
N THR A 68 5.78 -14.20 -1.78
CA THR A 68 6.96 -15.02 -2.05
C THR A 68 8.23 -14.19 -1.89
N GLN A 69 9.38 -14.85 -1.77
CA GLN A 69 10.66 -14.14 -1.73
C GLN A 69 10.87 -13.28 -3.00
N ALA A 70 10.43 -13.76 -4.16
CA ALA A 70 10.49 -13.02 -5.42
C ALA A 70 9.66 -11.73 -5.38
N ASP A 71 8.48 -11.75 -4.74
CA ASP A 71 7.66 -10.55 -4.57
C ASP A 71 8.34 -9.49 -3.71
N LEU A 72 9.05 -9.93 -2.67
CA LEU A 72 9.82 -9.04 -1.79
C LEU A 72 11.06 -8.50 -2.50
N ASP A 73 11.75 -9.34 -3.28
CA ASP A 73 12.95 -8.92 -4.00
C ASP A 73 12.62 -7.94 -5.13
N PHE A 74 11.43 -8.05 -5.73
CA PHE A 74 10.90 -7.06 -6.66
C PHE A 74 10.84 -5.66 -6.02
N VAL A 75 10.23 -5.53 -4.84
CA VAL A 75 10.13 -4.22 -4.17
C VAL A 75 11.49 -3.73 -3.67
N LYS A 76 12.35 -4.61 -3.16
CA LYS A 76 13.73 -4.25 -2.80
C LYS A 76 14.46 -3.63 -4.00
N GLY A 77 14.40 -4.28 -5.15
CA GLY A 77 15.03 -3.80 -6.37
C GLY A 77 14.47 -2.45 -6.83
N MET A 78 13.15 -2.28 -6.78
CA MET A 78 12.49 -1.01 -7.11
C MET A 78 12.97 0.14 -6.22
N TRP A 79 13.00 -0.08 -4.90
CA TRP A 79 13.43 0.94 -3.93
C TRP A 79 14.92 1.25 -4.01
N CYS A 80 15.78 0.24 -4.16
CA CYS A 80 17.21 0.45 -4.38
C CYS A 80 17.45 1.32 -5.62
N LYS A 81 16.76 1.06 -6.74
CA LYS A 81 16.87 1.89 -7.95
C LYS A 81 16.39 3.32 -7.70
N ALA A 82 15.29 3.51 -6.97
CA ALA A 82 14.77 4.84 -6.65
C ALA A 82 15.77 5.63 -5.78
N LEU A 83 16.33 5.00 -4.76
CA LEU A 83 17.34 5.61 -3.88
C LEU A 83 18.62 5.94 -4.64
N LEU A 84 19.15 5.02 -5.44
CA LEU A 84 20.35 5.27 -6.26
C LEU A 84 20.15 6.43 -7.22
N ARG A 85 18.96 6.55 -7.83
CA ARG A 85 18.61 7.68 -8.69
C ARG A 85 18.58 8.98 -7.91
N TYR A 86 17.96 8.97 -6.72
CA TYR A 86 17.88 10.14 -5.86
C TYR A 86 19.26 10.60 -5.40
N THR A 87 20.10 9.70 -4.88
CA THR A 87 21.46 10.05 -4.42
C THR A 87 22.33 10.56 -5.57
N SER A 88 22.22 9.95 -6.76
CA SER A 88 22.94 10.40 -7.96
C SER A 88 22.48 11.76 -8.49
N SER A 89 21.28 12.21 -8.09
CA SER A 89 20.69 13.49 -8.49
C SER A 89 20.90 14.62 -7.46
N VAL A 90 21.12 14.28 -6.19
CA VAL A 90 21.25 15.24 -5.08
C VAL A 90 22.72 15.46 -4.67
N LEU A 91 23.60 14.49 -4.94
CA LEU A 91 25.04 14.58 -4.66
C LEU A 91 25.87 15.02 -5.88
N LYS A 92 25.24 15.68 -6.86
CA LYS A 92 25.90 16.45 -7.92
C LYS A 92 25.73 17.92 -7.64
#